data_AF-A0A935WHM0-F1
#
_entry.id   AF-A0A935WHM0-F1
#
_cell.length_a   1.000
_cell.length_b   1.000
_cell.length_c   1.000
_cell.angle_alpha   90.00
_cell.angle_beta   90.00
_cell.angle_gamma   90.00
#
_symmetry.space_group_name_H-M   'P 1'
#
loop_
_entity.id
_entity.type
_entity.pdbx_description
1 polymer ?
#
loop_
_entity_poly.entity_id
_entity_poly.type
_entity_poly.pdbx_seq_one_letter_code
_entity_poly.pdbx_strand_id
1 'polypeptide(L)'
;MRRRARPARLLLLALLGCAEPSLLPPAGEAFEPPSSYRAWWHATEGCSGRSGRFARLAWIRVPSDAQGLFTWDGKRVAGLWHSPHTIYLSDKLLDHEPLVRHEMLHDLLQRGSHPDTPFVSPCHLRWPILVPLDSAP
;
A
#
# COMPACT_ATOMS: atom_id res chain seq x y z
N MET A 1 52.15 52.23 -8.05
CA MET A 1 51.73 50.82 -8.18
C MET A 1 51.10 50.33 -6.87
N ARG A 2 49.81 49.98 -6.84
CA ARG A 2 49.19 49.10 -5.83
C ARG A 2 47.99 48.38 -6.47
N ARG A 3 48.13 47.09 -6.79
CA ARG A 3 47.03 46.24 -7.29
C ARG A 3 46.26 45.70 -6.09
N ARG A 4 44.96 45.98 -6.02
CA ARG A 4 44.05 45.38 -5.02
C ARG A 4 43.66 43.98 -5.49
N ALA A 5 43.98 42.96 -4.71
CA ALA A 5 43.49 41.60 -4.94
C ALA A 5 42.01 41.53 -4.55
N ARG A 6 41.15 41.02 -5.44
CA ARG A 6 39.75 40.71 -5.15
C ARG A 6 39.66 39.22 -4.79
N PRO A 7 39.11 38.83 -3.63
CA PRO A 7 38.94 37.43 -3.30
C PRO A 7 37.77 36.87 -4.11
N ALA A 8 38.04 35.85 -4.93
CA ALA A 8 37.00 35.07 -5.58
C ALA A 8 36.30 34.23 -4.51
N ARG A 9 35.07 34.60 -4.15
CA ARG A 9 34.19 33.77 -3.32
C ARG A 9 33.73 32.59 -4.16
N LEU A 10 34.34 31.42 -3.96
CA LEU A 10 33.76 30.15 -4.41
C LEU A 10 32.47 29.93 -3.64
N LEU A 11 31.34 30.02 -4.33
CA LEU A 11 30.04 29.59 -3.82
C LEU A 11 30.02 28.05 -3.93
N LEU A 12 30.21 27.35 -2.81
CA LEU A 12 29.90 25.92 -2.72
C LEU A 12 28.37 25.78 -2.69
N LEU A 13 27.77 25.31 -3.80
CA LEU A 13 26.40 24.82 -3.78
C LEU A 13 26.38 23.45 -3.09
N ALA A 14 25.92 23.41 -1.84
CA ALA A 14 25.59 22.16 -1.16
C ALA A 14 24.29 21.61 -1.76
N LEU A 15 24.39 20.53 -2.53
CA LEU A 15 23.24 19.73 -2.94
C LEU A 15 22.72 18.99 -1.71
N LEU A 16 21.72 19.55 -1.02
CA LEU A 16 20.88 18.76 -0.12
C LEU A 16 20.09 17.79 -1.00
N GLY A 17 20.53 16.53 -1.05
CA GLY A 17 19.72 15.45 -1.60
C GLY A 17 18.50 15.25 -0.72
N CYS A 18 17.32 15.52 -1.26
CA CYS A 18 16.07 15.09 -0.64
C CYS A 18 16.08 13.56 -0.63
N ALA A 19 16.21 12.94 0.54
CA ALA A 19 15.80 11.56 0.71
C ALA A 19 14.26 11.54 0.64
N GLU A 20 13.72 11.40 -0.58
CA GLU A 20 12.30 11.11 -0.72
C GLU A 20 12.03 9.74 -0.08
N PRO A 21 10.97 9.59 0.73
CA PRO A 21 10.55 8.27 1.17
C PRO A 21 10.35 7.42 -0.09
N SER A 22 11.10 6.32 -0.18
CA SER A 22 11.03 5.42 -1.32
C SER A 22 9.59 4.93 -1.48
N LEU A 23 8.86 5.44 -2.47
CA LEU A 23 7.53 4.95 -2.89
C LEU A 23 7.59 3.54 -3.51
N LEU A 24 8.71 2.84 -3.36
CA LEU A 24 8.90 1.51 -3.89
C LEU A 24 7.92 0.56 -3.19
N PRO A 25 7.25 -0.31 -3.96
CA PRO A 25 6.40 -1.32 -3.37
C PRO A 25 7.21 -2.24 -2.42
N PRO A 26 6.55 -2.82 -1.41
CA PRO A 26 7.22 -3.74 -0.49
C PRO A 26 7.77 -4.95 -1.26
N ALA A 27 8.95 -5.44 -0.84
CA ALA A 27 9.52 -6.64 -1.40
C ALA A 27 8.65 -7.85 -1.04
N GLY A 28 8.36 -8.69 -2.04
CA GLY A 28 7.52 -9.86 -1.85
C GLY A 28 7.59 -10.80 -3.05
N GLU A 29 6.83 -11.88 -2.98
CA GLU A 29 6.80 -12.92 -3.99
C GLU A 29 5.43 -12.97 -4.66
N ALA A 30 5.40 -13.15 -5.97
CA ALA A 30 4.16 -13.42 -6.67
C ALA A 30 3.56 -14.76 -6.19
N PHE A 31 2.23 -14.81 -6.06
CA PHE A 31 1.52 -16.05 -5.75
C PHE A 31 0.22 -16.16 -6.54
N GLU A 32 -0.24 -17.39 -6.71
CA GLU A 32 -1.56 -17.64 -7.30
C GLU A 32 -2.64 -17.56 -6.23
N PRO A 33 -3.67 -16.71 -6.38
CA PRO A 33 -4.72 -16.58 -5.39
C PRO A 33 -5.55 -17.87 -5.31
N PRO A 34 -5.97 -18.31 -4.11
CA PRO A 34 -6.85 -19.46 -3.96
C PRO A 34 -8.23 -19.17 -4.60
N SER A 35 -8.96 -20.23 -4.93
CA SER A 35 -10.26 -20.11 -5.61
C SER A 35 -11.30 -19.30 -4.82
N SER A 36 -11.21 -19.29 -3.49
CA SER A 36 -12.03 -18.47 -2.58
C SER A 36 -12.00 -16.98 -2.92
N TYR A 37 -10.87 -16.46 -3.42
CA TYR A 37 -10.72 -15.06 -3.76
C TYR A 37 -11.68 -14.61 -4.86
N ARG A 38 -12.10 -15.50 -5.78
CA ARG A 38 -13.10 -15.15 -6.79
C ARG A 38 -14.48 -14.93 -6.16
N ALA A 39 -14.85 -15.76 -5.18
CA ALA A 39 -16.12 -15.58 -4.46
C ALA A 39 -16.09 -14.27 -3.66
N TRP A 40 -14.97 -13.98 -3.00
CA TRP A 40 -14.76 -12.73 -2.27
C TRP A 40 -14.77 -11.50 -3.18
N TRP A 41 -14.18 -11.61 -4.38
CA TRP A 41 -14.24 -10.58 -5.41
C TRP A 41 -15.70 -10.25 -5.77
N HIS A 42 -16.49 -11.27 -6.12
CA HIS A 42 -17.91 -11.09 -6.45
C HIS A 42 -18.73 -10.51 -5.29
N ALA A 43 -18.47 -10.93 -4.05
CA ALA A 43 -19.10 -10.34 -2.88
C ALA A 43 -18.75 -8.84 -2.72
N THR A 44 -17.52 -8.47 -3.05
CA THR A 44 -17.02 -7.09 -2.99
C THR A 44 -17.61 -6.25 -4.12
N GLU A 45 -17.74 -6.80 -5.32
CA GLU A 45 -18.49 -6.18 -6.42
C GLU A 45 -19.94 -5.92 -6.02
N GLY A 46 -20.59 -6.93 -5.43
CA GLY A 46 -21.98 -6.87 -4.99
C GLY A 46 -22.25 -5.76 -3.96
N CYS A 47 -21.42 -5.65 -2.92
CA CYS A 47 -21.61 -4.58 -1.93
C CYS A 47 -21.19 -3.20 -2.48
N SER A 48 -20.11 -3.11 -3.25
CA SER A 48 -19.61 -1.80 -3.71
C SER A 48 -20.42 -1.19 -4.84
N GLY A 49 -21.22 -1.99 -5.55
CA GLY A 49 -21.88 -1.59 -6.80
C GLY A 49 -20.89 -1.31 -7.93
N ARG A 50 -19.65 -1.82 -7.81
CA ARG A 50 -18.59 -1.68 -8.81
C ARG A 50 -18.25 -3.04 -9.39
N SER A 51 -17.77 -3.06 -10.61
CA SER A 51 -17.30 -4.28 -11.26
C SER A 51 -15.90 -4.10 -11.80
N GLY A 52 -15.16 -5.20 -11.91
CA GLY A 52 -13.83 -5.21 -12.50
C GLY A 52 -13.44 -6.60 -12.98
N ARG A 53 -12.20 -6.73 -13.43
CA ARG A 53 -11.68 -8.01 -13.94
C ARG A 53 -10.75 -8.62 -12.90
N PHE A 54 -11.20 -9.61 -12.15
CA PHE A 54 -10.36 -10.31 -11.17
C PHE A 54 -9.01 -10.76 -11.75
N ALA A 55 -9.00 -11.23 -13.01
CA ALA A 55 -7.80 -11.70 -13.69
C ALA A 55 -6.74 -10.61 -13.99
N ARG A 56 -7.04 -9.32 -13.77
CA ARG A 56 -6.06 -8.24 -13.93
C ARG A 56 -5.19 -8.01 -12.69
N LEU A 57 -5.59 -8.60 -11.56
CA LEU A 57 -4.93 -8.41 -10.28
C LEU A 57 -3.61 -9.17 -10.25
N ALA A 58 -2.54 -8.47 -9.89
CA ALA A 58 -1.28 -9.07 -9.50
C ALA A 58 -1.28 -9.26 -7.98
N TRP A 59 -0.88 -10.45 -7.53
CA TRP A 59 -0.92 -10.84 -6.12
C TRP A 59 0.50 -11.07 -5.62
N ILE A 60 0.89 -10.30 -4.61
CA ILE A 60 2.20 -10.38 -3.99
C ILE A 60 2.03 -10.71 -2.51
N ARG A 61 2.67 -11.78 -2.04
CA ARG A 61 2.78 -12.08 -0.61
C ARG A 61 4.05 -11.45 -0.06
N VAL A 62 3.93 -10.82 1.09
CA VAL A 62 5.01 -10.09 1.75
C VAL A 62 5.31 -10.78 3.08
N PRO A 63 6.57 -11.17 3.35
CA PRO A 63 6.98 -11.66 4.66
C PRO A 63 6.59 -10.68 5.76
N SER A 64 5.87 -11.15 6.77
CA SER A 64 5.32 -10.30 7.82
C SER A 64 5.76 -10.73 9.23
N ASP A 65 5.71 -9.78 10.16
CA ASP A 65 6.06 -10.01 11.56
C ASP A 65 5.07 -10.93 12.28
N ALA A 66 5.27 -11.17 13.58
CA ALA A 66 4.43 -12.07 14.37
C ALA A 66 2.94 -11.63 14.42
N GLN A 67 2.65 -10.36 14.16
CA GLN A 67 1.28 -9.82 14.13
C GLN A 67 0.69 -9.80 12.70
N GLY A 68 1.40 -10.33 11.71
CA GLY A 68 0.95 -10.30 10.31
C GLY A 68 1.09 -8.93 9.68
N LEU A 69 1.99 -8.08 10.18
CA LEU A 69 2.22 -6.74 9.66
C LEU A 69 3.58 -6.63 8.96
N PHE A 70 3.63 -5.79 7.93
CA PHE A 70 4.87 -5.41 7.24
C PHE A 70 4.94 -3.88 7.10
N THR A 71 6.13 -3.35 6.85
CA THR A 71 6.34 -1.90 6.77
C THR A 71 6.12 -1.38 5.36
N TRP A 72 5.33 -0.33 5.24
CA TRP A 72 5.19 0.47 4.02
C TRP A 72 4.97 1.95 4.38
N ASP A 73 5.71 2.85 3.73
CA ASP A 73 5.61 4.30 3.92
C ASP A 73 5.58 4.75 5.40
N GLY A 74 6.50 4.23 6.20
CA GLY A 74 6.59 4.57 7.63
C GLY A 74 5.43 4.05 8.49
N LYS A 75 4.61 3.12 7.97
CA LYS A 75 3.47 2.52 8.66
C LYS A 75 3.58 0.99 8.66
N ARG A 76 2.92 0.36 9.63
CA ARG A 76 2.69 -1.09 9.64
C ARG A 76 1.34 -1.38 9.01
N VAL A 77 1.31 -2.29 8.04
CA VAL A 77 0.11 -2.66 7.28
C VAL A 77 0.02 -4.18 7.14
N ALA A 78 -1.20 -4.71 7.06
CA ALA A 78 -1.45 -6.13 6.79
C ALA A 78 -1.67 -6.43 5.30
N GLY A 79 -2.09 -5.41 4.55
CA GLY A 79 -2.35 -5.44 3.12
C GLY A 79 -2.14 -4.05 2.51
N LEU A 80 -1.93 -4.02 1.20
CA LEU A 80 -1.78 -2.81 0.42
C LEU A 80 -2.23 -3.07 -1.02
N TRP A 81 -3.24 -2.34 -1.47
CA TRP A 81 -3.45 -2.13 -2.90
C TRP A 81 -2.54 -1.00 -3.40
N HIS A 82 -1.77 -1.30 -4.45
CA HIS A 82 -0.94 -0.35 -5.18
C HIS A 82 -1.47 -0.21 -6.60
N SER A 83 -1.65 1.05 -7.03
CA SER A 83 -2.18 1.36 -8.35
C SER A 83 -1.29 0.78 -9.46
N PRO A 84 -1.87 0.25 -10.56
CA PRO A 84 -3.30 0.16 -10.80
C PRO A 84 -3.96 -1.11 -10.24
N HIS A 85 -3.26 -2.25 -10.19
CA HIS A 85 -3.90 -3.57 -9.99
C HIS A 85 -3.05 -4.54 -9.17
N THR A 86 -2.16 -4.06 -8.31
CA THR A 86 -1.31 -4.94 -7.50
C THR A 86 -1.78 -4.95 -6.06
N ILE A 87 -2.04 -6.14 -5.52
CA ILE A 87 -2.40 -6.34 -4.12
C ILE A 87 -1.25 -7.06 -3.41
N TYR A 88 -0.72 -6.41 -2.39
CA TYR A 88 0.25 -6.96 -1.46
C TYR A 88 -0.48 -7.43 -0.21
N LEU A 89 -0.20 -8.64 0.26
CA LEU A 89 -0.77 -9.22 1.46
C LEU A 89 0.32 -9.80 2.35
N SER A 90 0.13 -9.72 3.66
CA SER A 90 0.91 -10.50 4.62
C SER A 90 0.84 -11.99 4.27
N ASP A 91 1.99 -12.65 4.30
CA ASP A 91 2.12 -14.10 4.15
C ASP A 91 1.35 -14.91 5.21
N LYS A 92 0.97 -14.30 6.34
CA LYS A 92 0.22 -14.92 7.44
C LYS A 92 -1.28 -14.70 7.38
N LEU A 93 -1.75 -13.76 6.54
CA LEU A 93 -3.14 -13.33 6.47
C LEU A 93 -3.76 -13.57 5.09
N LEU A 94 -3.19 -14.48 4.30
CA LEU A 94 -3.70 -14.83 2.97
C LEU A 94 -5.13 -15.38 2.99
N ASP A 95 -5.55 -16.05 4.08
CA ASP A 95 -6.91 -16.59 4.23
C ASP A 95 -7.85 -15.67 5.02
N HIS A 96 -7.43 -14.43 5.31
CA HIS A 96 -8.23 -13.48 6.07
C HIS A 96 -9.20 -12.70 5.16
N GLU A 97 -10.40 -13.26 4.92
CA GLU A 97 -11.39 -12.71 3.98
C GLU A 97 -11.60 -11.18 4.10
N PRO A 98 -11.85 -10.59 5.28
CA PRO A 98 -12.11 -9.15 5.37
C PRO A 98 -10.94 -8.28 4.89
N LEU A 99 -9.70 -8.74 5.12
CA LEU A 99 -8.50 -8.03 4.66
C LEU A 99 -8.38 -8.12 3.14
N VAL A 100 -8.52 -9.32 2.58
CA VAL A 100 -8.42 -9.54 1.14
C VAL A 100 -9.48 -8.72 0.40
N ARG A 101 -10.72 -8.73 0.91
CA ARG A 101 -11.82 -7.94 0.35
C ARG A 101 -11.59 -6.43 0.47
N HIS A 102 -10.95 -5.97 1.55
CA HIS A 102 -10.56 -4.57 1.71
C HIS A 102 -9.64 -4.11 0.57
N GLU A 103 -8.60 -4.88 0.26
CA GLU A 103 -7.67 -4.54 -0.83
C GLU A 103 -8.33 -4.68 -2.22
N MET A 104 -9.20 -5.67 -2.41
CA MET A 104 -10.02 -5.78 -3.62
C MET A 104 -10.92 -4.56 -3.82
N LEU A 105 -11.47 -4.01 -2.73
CA LEU A 105 -12.32 -2.83 -2.79
C LEU A 105 -11.53 -1.59 -3.22
N HIS A 106 -10.28 -1.45 -2.76
CA HIS A 106 -9.37 -0.42 -3.29
C HIS A 106 -9.17 -0.57 -4.81
N ASP A 107 -8.99 -1.79 -5.32
CA ASP A 107 -8.88 -2.01 -6.76
C ASP A 107 -10.17 -1.65 -7.51
N LEU A 108 -11.34 -2.03 -7.01
CA LEU A 108 -12.62 -1.67 -7.65
C LEU A 108 -12.85 -0.15 -7.69
N LEU A 109 -12.36 0.58 -6.69
CA LEU A 109 -12.50 2.03 -6.59
C LEU A 109 -11.35 2.83 -7.23
N GLN A 110 -10.25 2.13 -7.56
CA GLN A 110 -8.99 2.68 -8.08
C GLN A 110 -8.47 3.86 -7.24
N ARG A 111 -8.45 3.69 -5.92
CA ARG A 111 -7.97 4.72 -4.98
C ARG A 111 -7.52 4.10 -3.66
N GLY A 112 -6.51 4.69 -3.03
CA GLY A 112 -6.03 4.27 -1.71
C GLY A 112 -6.80 4.86 -0.52
N SER A 113 -7.78 5.74 -0.75
CA SER A 113 -8.59 6.32 0.34
C SER A 113 -9.73 5.40 0.78
N HIS A 114 -10.20 5.57 2.03
CA HIS A 114 -11.30 4.82 2.66
C HIS A 114 -12.57 5.67 2.82
N PRO A 115 -13.26 6.06 1.74
CA PRO A 115 -14.52 6.80 1.86
C PRO A 115 -15.58 5.96 2.61
N ASP A 116 -16.41 6.61 3.41
CA ASP A 116 -17.47 5.93 4.18
C ASP A 116 -18.35 5.04 3.29
N THR A 117 -18.72 5.55 2.11
CA THR A 117 -19.29 4.72 1.05
C THR A 117 -18.19 4.32 0.06
N PRO A 118 -17.92 3.02 -0.17
CA PRO A 118 -18.62 1.85 0.38
C PRO A 118 -17.95 1.18 1.60
N PHE A 119 -16.81 1.67 2.13
CA PHE A 119 -16.03 0.94 3.13
C PHE A 119 -16.75 0.76 4.47
N VAL A 120 -17.42 1.78 5.00
CA VAL A 120 -18.22 1.68 6.23
C VAL A 120 -19.54 1.01 5.92
N SER A 121 -20.21 1.47 4.86
CA SER A 121 -21.48 0.92 4.40
C SER A 121 -21.57 1.09 2.87
N PRO A 122 -21.98 0.04 2.12
CA PRO A 122 -22.56 -1.21 2.61
C PRO A 122 -21.55 -2.37 2.76
N CYS A 123 -20.26 -2.17 2.49
CA CYS A 123 -19.31 -3.30 2.49
C CYS A 123 -18.80 -3.69 3.88
N HIS A 124 -18.82 -2.80 4.86
CA HIS A 124 -18.28 -3.03 6.22
C HIS A 124 -16.81 -3.50 6.23
N LEU A 125 -16.01 -2.99 5.29
CA LEU A 125 -14.60 -3.31 5.11
C LEU A 125 -13.65 -2.25 5.68
N ARG A 126 -14.15 -1.24 6.42
CA ARG A 126 -13.28 -0.29 7.12
C ARG A 126 -12.69 -0.95 8.37
N TRP A 127 -11.56 -1.63 8.21
CA TRP A 127 -10.81 -2.27 9.29
C TRP A 127 -9.54 -1.45 9.59
N PRO A 128 -9.12 -1.28 10.86
CA PRO A 128 -7.88 -0.57 11.15
C PRO A 128 -6.69 -1.45 10.74
N ILE A 129 -6.20 -1.26 9.52
CA ILE A 129 -5.04 -1.99 8.97
C ILE A 129 -3.74 -1.18 9.15
N LEU A 130 -3.86 0.12 9.44
CA LEU A 130 -2.72 1.01 9.59
C LEU A 130 -2.38 1.23 11.06
N VAL A 131 -1.26 0.67 11.51
CA VAL A 131 -0.68 0.98 12.82
C VAL A 131 0.56 1.85 12.59
N PRO A 132 0.65 3.06 13.18
CA PRO A 132 1.87 3.86 13.13
C PRO A 132 3.08 3.05 13.66
N LEU A 133 4.27 3.22 13.07
CA LEU A 133 5.46 2.46 13.48
C LEU A 133 5.84 2.69 14.96
N ASP A 134 5.58 3.88 15.48
CA ASP A 134 5.80 4.29 16.87
C ASP A 134 4.75 3.77 17.85
N SER A 135 3.67 3.15 17.36
CA SER A 135 2.59 2.57 18.17
C SER A 135 2.77 1.07 18.43
N ALA A 136 3.93 0.49 18.12
CA ALA A 136 4.27 -0.88 18.53
C ALA A 136 4.60 -0.91 20.04
N PRO A 137 4.12 -1.90 20.81
CA PRO A 137 4.53 -2.08 22.20
C PRO A 137 6.02 -2.41 22.34
#